data_AF-A0AAV8A1S3-F1
#
_entry.id   AF-A0AAV8A1S3-F1
#
_cell.length_a   1.000
_cell.length_b   1.000
_cell.length_c   1.000
_cell.angle_alpha   90.00
_cell.angle_beta   90.00
_cell.angle_gamma   90.00
#
_symmetry.space_group_name_H-M   'P 1'
#
loop_
_entity.id
_entity.type
_entity.pdbx_description
1 polymer ?
#
loop_
_entity_poly.entity_id
_entity_poly.type
_entity_poly.pdbx_seq_one_letter_code
_entity_poly.pdbx_strand_id
1 'polypeptide(L)'
;MEEDQWDLEKDLSQCLNKSKYADLRFVVGRDKDIFYAHKLLVSISCPYWRKVFYFKDWQSVRRSKFIDVLVPEIESNLFCQFLEFVYLRKANITHENIFGLQELSVKYEMPELDEYCSKSVYSCLSFHNCLNFYEKTKQLGLVKWSETILKYIEKNSASSRVYSKKEYYEGFLQHIRLDLLDFPDIQEIRNYDLFSDQELFRTAIGLAKKNSFQLPTKTRADNLILTLDHNK
;
A
#
# COMPACT_ATOMS: atom_id res chain seq x y z
N MET A 1 33.10 -33.28 6.94
CA MET A 1 32.73 -32.09 6.14
C MET A 1 31.24 -32.23 5.96
N GLU A 2 30.45 -31.44 6.69
CA GLU A 2 29.02 -31.33 6.38
C GLU A 2 28.92 -30.73 4.98
N GLU A 3 28.22 -31.39 4.08
CA GLU A 3 27.85 -30.80 2.80
C GLU A 3 26.98 -29.58 3.12
N ASP A 4 27.50 -28.37 2.88
CA ASP A 4 26.72 -27.14 2.98
C ASP A 4 25.52 -27.28 2.05
N GLN A 5 24.38 -27.61 2.63
CA GLN A 5 23.12 -27.73 1.91
C GLN A 5 22.76 -26.35 1.37
N TRP A 6 22.73 -26.23 0.05
CA TRP A 6 22.45 -24.97 -0.62
C TRP A 6 21.04 -24.49 -0.27
N ASP A 7 20.96 -23.35 0.41
CA ASP A 7 19.71 -22.68 0.76
C ASP A 7 19.73 -21.28 0.13
N LEU A 8 19.11 -21.20 -1.04
CA LEU A 8 19.07 -19.96 -1.82
C LEU A 8 18.38 -18.82 -1.07
N GLU A 9 17.35 -19.10 -0.25
CA GLU A 9 16.67 -18.04 0.52
C GLU A 9 17.61 -17.47 1.58
N LYS A 10 18.32 -18.34 2.30
CA LYS A 10 19.33 -17.95 3.30
C LYS A 10 20.49 -17.18 2.67
N ASP A 11 20.99 -17.64 1.52
CA ASP A 11 22.10 -16.98 0.81
C ASP A 11 21.70 -15.59 0.28
N LEU A 12 20.49 -15.45 -0.28
CA LEU A 12 19.94 -14.16 -0.71
C LEU A 12 19.72 -13.22 0.47
N SER A 13 19.23 -13.73 1.61
CA SER A 13 19.04 -12.95 2.83
C SER A 13 20.37 -12.37 3.34
N GLN A 14 21.46 -13.14 3.27
CA GLN A 14 22.80 -12.66 3.61
C GLN A 14 23.34 -11.58 2.65
N CYS A 15 22.79 -11.47 1.44
CA CYS A 15 23.15 -10.45 0.47
C CYS A 15 22.31 -9.17 0.61
N LEU A 16 21.18 -9.22 1.32
CA LEU A 16 20.27 -8.08 1.48
C LEU A 16 20.98 -6.91 2.17
N ASN A 17 20.97 -5.76 1.51
CA ASN A 17 21.63 -4.53 1.98
C ASN A 17 23.10 -4.74 2.42
N LYS A 18 23.85 -5.59 1.70
CA LYS A 18 25.29 -5.78 1.91
C LYS A 18 26.07 -5.29 0.71
N SER A 19 27.25 -4.70 0.95
CA SER A 19 28.14 -4.23 -0.11
C SER A 19 28.88 -5.36 -0.84
N LYS A 20 28.76 -6.61 -0.36
CA LYS A 20 29.40 -7.79 -0.97
C LYS A 20 28.67 -8.08 -2.28
N TYR A 21 29.39 -8.09 -3.40
CA TYR A 21 28.87 -8.27 -4.76
C TYR A 21 27.87 -7.22 -5.26
N ALA A 22 27.45 -6.27 -4.42
CA ALA A 22 26.60 -5.17 -4.82
C ALA A 22 27.28 -4.30 -5.88
N ASP A 23 26.48 -3.91 -6.87
CA ASP A 23 26.82 -3.01 -7.97
C ASP A 23 25.88 -1.79 -8.02
N LEU A 24 24.89 -1.72 -7.12
CA LEU A 24 24.01 -0.57 -6.91
C LEU A 24 24.14 -0.01 -5.49
N ARG A 25 23.94 1.31 -5.38
CA ARG A 25 23.61 2.00 -4.13
C ARG A 25 22.37 2.85 -4.32
N PHE A 26 21.31 2.54 -3.60
CA PHE A 26 20.18 3.44 -3.50
C PHE A 26 20.48 4.48 -2.41
N VAL A 27 20.30 5.75 -2.75
CA VAL A 27 20.37 6.87 -1.81
C VAL A 27 18.93 7.29 -1.53
N VAL A 28 18.45 6.94 -0.34
CA VAL A 28 17.02 6.90 0.00
C VAL A 28 16.69 7.98 1.02
N GLY A 29 15.52 8.58 0.85
CA GLY A 29 14.96 9.54 1.79
C GLY A 29 15.74 10.87 1.85
N ARG A 30 15.26 11.75 2.72
CA ARG A 30 15.87 13.08 2.92
C ARG A 30 17.23 13.00 3.59
N ASP A 31 17.41 12.01 4.46
CA ASP A 31 18.64 11.77 5.21
C ASP A 31 19.71 11.04 4.38
N LYS A 32 19.39 10.68 3.13
CA LYS A 32 20.30 10.04 2.16
C LYS A 32 20.88 8.72 2.65
N ASP A 33 20.05 7.91 3.30
CA ASP A 33 20.44 6.57 3.74
C ASP A 33 20.86 5.71 2.55
N ILE A 34 21.95 4.97 2.72
CA ILE A 34 22.54 4.17 1.65
C ILE A 34 22.10 2.72 1.80
N PHE A 35 21.46 2.20 0.74
CA PHE A 35 21.12 0.79 0.61
C PHE A 35 21.92 0.14 -0.51
N TYR A 36 22.69 -0.89 -0.18
CA TYR A 36 23.42 -1.67 -1.18
C TYR A 36 22.50 -2.69 -1.84
N ALA A 37 22.57 -2.82 -3.16
CA ALA A 37 21.76 -3.78 -3.89
C ALA A 37 22.49 -4.35 -5.11
N HIS A 38 21.89 -5.40 -5.66
CA HIS A 38 22.38 -6.11 -6.83
C HIS A 38 21.46 -5.82 -8.01
N LYS A 39 22.00 -5.21 -9.06
CA LYS A 39 21.29 -4.80 -10.28
C LYS A 39 20.51 -5.97 -10.88
N LEU A 40 21.12 -7.15 -10.93
CA LEU A 40 20.48 -8.37 -11.42
C LEU A 40 19.21 -8.72 -10.63
N LEU A 41 19.31 -8.79 -9.30
CA LEU A 41 18.18 -9.17 -8.43
C LEU A 41 17.06 -8.12 -8.50
N VAL A 42 17.40 -6.84 -8.43
CA VAL A 42 16.43 -5.75 -8.58
C VAL A 42 15.74 -5.82 -9.95
N SER A 43 16.48 -6.09 -11.02
CA SER A 43 15.92 -6.16 -12.37
C SER A 43 15.04 -7.39 -12.60
N ILE A 44 15.38 -8.54 -12.01
CA ILE A 44 14.54 -9.73 -12.07
C ILE A 44 13.22 -9.44 -11.34
N SER A 45 13.30 -8.88 -10.14
CA SER A 45 12.13 -8.70 -9.28
C SER A 45 11.28 -7.46 -9.61
N CYS A 46 11.84 -6.43 -10.23
CA CYS A 46 11.14 -5.17 -10.52
C CYS A 46 11.19 -4.81 -12.02
N PRO A 47 10.05 -4.85 -12.73
CA PRO A 47 9.97 -4.49 -14.15
C PRO A 47 10.37 -3.04 -14.45
N TYR A 48 9.99 -2.09 -13.60
CA TYR A 48 10.38 -0.68 -13.75
C TYR A 48 11.90 -0.53 -13.77
N TRP A 49 12.60 -1.06 -12.75
CA TRP A 49 14.05 -0.93 -12.65
C TRP A 49 14.78 -1.69 -13.74
N ARG A 50 14.26 -2.85 -14.18
CA ARG A 50 14.78 -3.56 -15.36
C ARG A 50 14.82 -2.65 -16.59
N LYS A 51 13.73 -1.89 -16.84
CA LYS A 51 13.67 -0.92 -17.93
C LYS A 51 14.66 0.22 -17.78
N VAL A 52 14.76 0.80 -16.59
CA VAL A 52 15.74 1.85 -16.30
C VAL A 52 17.18 1.38 -16.55
N PHE A 53 17.48 0.13 -16.17
CA PHE A 53 18.83 -0.39 -16.13
C PHE A 53 19.35 -1.03 -17.43
N TYR A 54 18.45 -1.50 -18.29
CA TYR A 54 18.80 -2.24 -19.51
C TYR A 54 18.15 -1.72 -20.79
N PHE A 55 17.09 -0.91 -20.70
CA PHE A 55 16.36 -0.41 -21.89
C PHE A 55 16.44 1.11 -22.07
N LYS A 56 16.68 1.87 -21.01
CA LYS A 56 17.10 3.27 -21.13
C LYS A 56 18.62 3.29 -21.31
N ASP A 57 19.13 4.25 -22.09
CA ASP A 57 20.56 4.57 -22.23
C ASP A 57 21.15 5.10 -20.90
N TRP A 58 21.07 4.28 -19.84
CA TRP A 58 21.70 4.52 -18.57
C TRP A 58 23.20 4.26 -18.72
N GLN A 59 23.87 5.18 -19.42
CA GLN A 59 25.31 5.25 -19.50
C GLN A 59 25.84 5.72 -18.16
N SER A 60 25.95 4.79 -17.21
CA SER A 60 26.73 5.04 -16.00
C SER A 60 28.19 5.22 -16.39
N VAL A 61 28.68 6.43 -16.17
CA VAL A 61 30.09 6.82 -16.31
C VAL A 61 30.96 5.78 -15.62
N ARG A 62 31.74 5.03 -16.40
CA ARG A 62 32.52 3.84 -16.02
C ARG A 62 33.69 4.11 -15.05
N ARG A 63 33.46 4.80 -13.92
CA ARG A 63 34.55 5.14 -12.97
C ARG A 63 34.27 4.83 -11.50
N SER A 64 33.06 4.42 -11.12
CA SER A 64 32.73 4.07 -9.73
C SER A 64 32.44 2.57 -9.56
N LYS A 65 32.78 2.04 -8.36
CA LYS A 65 32.49 0.66 -7.96
C LYS A 65 30.98 0.35 -7.91
N PHE A 66 30.16 1.37 -7.67
CA PHE A 66 28.71 1.26 -7.57
C PHE A 66 28.03 2.27 -8.50
N ILE A 67 26.83 1.93 -8.93
CA ILE A 67 25.90 2.85 -9.60
C ILE A 67 24.97 3.44 -8.53
N ASP A 68 24.97 4.76 -8.39
CA ASP A 68 24.10 5.45 -7.44
C ASP A 68 22.73 5.71 -8.07
N VAL A 69 21.68 5.40 -7.31
CA VAL A 69 20.28 5.61 -7.69
C VAL A 69 19.61 6.46 -6.61
N LEU A 70 19.15 7.65 -6.97
CA LEU A 70 18.53 8.58 -6.02
C LEU A 70 17.02 8.29 -5.90
N VAL A 71 16.55 8.14 -4.67
CA VAL A 71 15.13 7.91 -4.32
C VAL A 71 14.75 8.76 -3.10
N PRO A 72 14.88 10.10 -3.18
CA PRO A 72 14.67 11.00 -2.04
C PRO A 72 13.24 11.02 -1.50
N GLU A 73 12.27 10.59 -2.30
CA GLU A 73 10.83 10.59 -2.00
C GLU A 73 10.37 9.40 -1.16
N ILE A 74 11.20 8.36 -1.00
CA ILE A 74 10.83 7.15 -0.25
C ILE A 74 11.50 7.20 1.12
N GLU A 75 10.73 6.94 2.18
CA GLU A 75 11.27 6.79 3.53
C GLU A 75 12.11 5.52 3.65
N SER A 76 13.23 5.59 4.39
CA SER A 76 14.19 4.50 4.52
C SER A 76 13.57 3.20 5.07
N ASN A 77 12.67 3.32 6.05
CA ASN A 77 11.97 2.16 6.61
C ASN A 77 11.09 1.47 5.56
N LEU A 78 10.37 2.25 4.74
CA LEU A 78 9.54 1.73 3.67
C LEU A 78 10.40 1.07 2.58
N PHE A 79 11.50 1.70 2.19
CA PHE A 79 12.43 1.15 1.21
C PHE A 79 13.09 -0.13 1.70
N CYS A 80 13.40 -0.23 2.99
CA CYS A 80 13.93 -1.47 3.58
C CYS A 80 12.97 -2.65 3.36
N GLN A 81 11.68 -2.43 3.61
CA GLN A 81 10.64 -3.46 3.40
C GLN A 81 10.46 -3.80 1.92
N PHE A 82 10.51 -2.80 1.05
CA PHE A 82 10.50 -3.01 -0.40
C PHE A 82 11.69 -3.85 -0.87
N LEU A 83 12.90 -3.56 -0.38
CA LEU A 83 14.11 -4.27 -0.76
C LEU A 83 14.11 -5.70 -0.23
N GLU A 84 13.60 -5.93 0.99
CA GLU A 84 13.40 -7.28 1.53
C GLU A 84 12.47 -8.10 0.62
N PHE A 85 11.36 -7.50 0.14
CA PHE A 85 10.45 -8.16 -0.80
C PHE A 85 11.14 -8.49 -2.13
N VAL A 86 11.99 -7.61 -2.64
CA VAL A 86 12.76 -7.84 -3.87
C VAL A 86 13.65 -9.08 -3.79
N TYR A 87 14.23 -9.35 -2.61
CA TYR A 87 15.16 -10.47 -2.41
C TYR A 87 14.43 -11.74 -2.00
N LEU A 88 13.49 -11.64 -1.06
CA LEU A 88 12.96 -12.78 -0.32
C LEU A 88 11.47 -13.05 -0.59
N ARG A 89 10.80 -12.21 -1.38
CA ARG A 89 9.34 -12.26 -1.61
C ARG A 89 8.53 -12.18 -0.30
N LYS A 90 9.12 -11.55 0.71
CA LYS A 90 8.55 -11.31 2.04
C LYS A 90 8.87 -9.88 2.46
N ALA A 91 7.96 -9.27 3.19
CA ALA A 91 8.17 -7.98 3.84
C ALA A 91 7.35 -7.93 5.12
N ASN A 92 7.85 -7.25 6.13
CA ASN A 92 7.10 -6.97 7.35
C ASN A 92 6.07 -5.86 7.08
N ILE A 93 4.85 -6.27 6.74
CA ILE A 93 3.73 -5.36 6.52
C ILE A 93 3.10 -4.95 7.85
N THR A 94 2.95 -3.65 8.04
CA THR A 94 2.32 -3.03 9.21
C THR A 94 1.24 -2.04 8.76
N HIS A 95 0.40 -1.61 9.69
CA HIS A 95 -0.62 -0.59 9.42
C HIS A 95 -0.02 0.77 9.02
N GLU A 96 1.25 1.02 9.37
CA GLU A 96 1.96 2.26 9.02
C GLU A 96 2.49 2.21 7.58
N ASN A 97 2.99 1.06 7.12
CA ASN A 97 3.71 0.97 5.85
C ASN A 97 2.89 0.39 4.68
N ILE A 98 1.76 -0.29 4.94
CA ILE A 98 1.02 -1.07 3.94
C ILE A 98 0.59 -0.23 2.72
N PHE A 99 0.12 1.00 2.95
CA PHE A 99 -0.24 1.90 1.84
C PHE A 99 0.99 2.39 1.06
N GLY A 100 2.11 2.61 1.75
CA GLY A 100 3.37 2.98 1.08
C GLY A 100 3.86 1.83 0.20
N LEU A 101 3.80 0.59 0.67
CA LEU A 101 4.20 -0.58 -0.12
C LEU A 101 3.26 -0.80 -1.32
N GLN A 102 1.98 -0.51 -1.16
CA GLN A 102 1.00 -0.51 -2.25
C GLN A 102 1.27 0.59 -3.28
N GLU A 103 1.71 1.77 -2.84
CA GLU A 103 2.11 2.83 -3.76
C GLU A 103 3.38 2.43 -4.54
N LEU A 104 4.36 1.82 -3.87
CA LEU A 104 5.56 1.29 -4.50
C LEU A 104 5.26 0.15 -5.47
N SER A 105 4.28 -0.72 -5.17
CA SER A 105 3.89 -1.80 -6.08
C SER A 105 3.39 -1.25 -7.41
N VAL A 106 2.63 -0.15 -7.40
CA VAL A 106 2.16 0.50 -8.62
C VAL A 106 3.29 1.26 -9.30
N LYS A 107 4.03 2.08 -8.54
CA LYS A 107 5.14 2.90 -9.07
C LYS A 107 6.22 2.06 -9.76
N TYR A 108 6.52 0.89 -9.19
CA TYR A 108 7.56 0.00 -9.68
C TYR A 108 7.04 -1.19 -10.48
N GLU A 109 5.74 -1.18 -10.81
CA GLU A 109 5.08 -2.18 -11.66
C GLU A 109 5.22 -3.61 -11.15
N MET A 110 5.02 -3.82 -9.84
CA MET A 110 5.16 -5.09 -9.14
C MET A 110 3.81 -5.62 -8.67
N PRO A 111 3.01 -6.28 -9.53
CA PRO A 111 1.70 -6.81 -9.16
C PRO A 111 1.76 -7.84 -8.02
N GLU A 112 2.87 -8.57 -7.88
CA GLU A 112 3.07 -9.54 -6.80
C GLU A 112 3.17 -8.85 -5.43
N LEU A 113 3.77 -7.65 -5.38
CA LEU A 113 3.80 -6.84 -4.15
C LEU A 113 2.41 -6.27 -3.84
N ASP A 114 1.65 -5.86 -4.85
CA ASP A 114 0.26 -5.41 -4.68
C ASP A 114 -0.65 -6.52 -4.13
N GLU A 115 -0.49 -7.74 -4.64
CA GLU A 115 -1.21 -8.91 -4.15
C GLU A 115 -0.78 -9.26 -2.71
N TYR A 116 0.52 -9.20 -2.41
CA TYR A 116 1.04 -9.43 -1.06
C TYR A 116 0.47 -8.42 -0.06
N CYS A 117 0.43 -7.14 -0.42
CA CYS A 117 -0.23 -6.11 0.39
C CYS A 117 -1.73 -6.40 0.55
N SER A 118 -2.42 -6.76 -0.53
CA SER A 118 -3.85 -7.07 -0.53
C SER A 118 -4.22 -8.20 0.43
N LYS A 119 -3.36 -9.23 0.54
CA LYS A 119 -3.55 -10.34 1.47
C LYS A 119 -3.32 -9.93 2.94
N SER A 120 -2.50 -8.92 3.18
CA SER A 120 -2.15 -8.43 4.53
C SER A 120 -3.02 -7.28 5.04
N VAL A 121 -3.94 -6.73 4.22
CA VAL A 121 -4.82 -5.62 4.63
C VAL A 121 -5.58 -5.97 5.89
N TYR A 122 -6.24 -7.13 5.91
CA TYR A 122 -7.11 -7.52 7.02
C TYR A 122 -6.36 -7.61 8.36
N SER A 123 -5.11 -8.11 8.37
CA SER A 123 -4.29 -8.21 9.58
C SER A 123 -3.77 -6.86 10.08
N CYS A 124 -3.76 -5.83 9.22
CA CYS A 124 -3.38 -4.47 9.62
C CYS A 124 -4.55 -3.66 10.19
N LEU A 125 -5.78 -4.18 10.12
CA LEU A 125 -6.96 -3.47 10.60
C LEU A 125 -7.12 -3.61 12.11
N SER A 126 -7.43 -2.47 12.72
CA SER A 126 -7.87 -2.34 14.09
C SER A 126 -9.09 -1.43 14.13
N PHE A 127 -9.78 -1.45 15.27
CA PHE A 127 -10.88 -0.50 15.50
C PHE A 127 -10.43 0.97 15.46
N HIS A 128 -9.14 1.26 15.72
CA HIS A 128 -8.63 2.62 15.68
C HIS A 128 -8.32 3.13 14.27
N ASN A 129 -8.03 2.24 13.32
CA ASN A 129 -7.52 2.64 12.01
C ASN A 129 -8.45 2.27 10.84
N CYS A 130 -9.43 1.38 11.02
CA CYS A 130 -10.17 0.82 9.89
C CYS A 130 -11.00 1.88 9.13
N LEU A 131 -11.46 2.94 9.79
CA LEU A 131 -12.18 4.04 9.13
C LEU A 131 -11.26 4.89 8.26
N ASN A 132 -10.11 5.31 8.81
CA ASN A 132 -9.09 6.04 8.06
C ASN A 132 -8.57 5.21 6.87
N PHE A 133 -8.40 3.90 7.08
CA PHE A 133 -8.06 2.96 6.02
C PHE A 133 -9.13 2.93 4.93
N TYR A 134 -10.41 2.84 5.30
CA TYR A 134 -11.51 2.83 4.34
C TYR A 134 -11.50 4.11 3.49
N GLU A 135 -11.44 5.29 4.12
CA GLU A 135 -11.39 6.56 3.40
C GLU A 135 -10.20 6.63 2.45
N LYS A 136 -9.00 6.28 2.93
CA LYS A 136 -7.79 6.26 2.11
C LYS A 136 -7.91 5.29 0.93
N THR A 137 -8.50 4.11 1.12
CA THR A 137 -8.73 3.18 0.01
C THR A 137 -9.69 3.72 -1.04
N LYS A 138 -10.70 4.50 -0.64
CA LYS A 138 -11.64 5.14 -1.57
C LYS A 138 -10.95 6.25 -2.36
N GLN A 139 -10.14 7.09 -1.71
CA GLN A 139 -9.34 8.12 -2.38
C GLN A 139 -8.37 7.53 -3.41
N LEU A 140 -7.78 6.36 -3.12
CA LEU A 140 -6.84 5.66 -4.00
C LEU A 140 -7.52 4.73 -5.03
N GLY A 141 -8.86 4.57 -4.98
CA GLY A 141 -9.59 3.66 -5.88
C GLY A 141 -9.32 2.17 -5.63
N LEU A 142 -8.90 1.78 -4.42
CA LEU A 142 -8.59 0.39 -4.05
C LEU A 142 -9.86 -0.36 -3.64
N VAL A 143 -10.66 -0.75 -4.64
CA VAL A 143 -12.00 -1.35 -4.43
C VAL A 143 -11.93 -2.64 -3.60
N LYS A 144 -11.02 -3.56 -3.93
CA LYS A 144 -10.85 -4.83 -3.19
C LYS A 144 -10.50 -4.61 -1.71
N TRP A 145 -9.68 -3.59 -1.43
CA TRP A 145 -9.32 -3.24 -0.05
C TRP A 145 -10.51 -2.63 0.67
N SER A 146 -11.24 -1.73 0.01
CA SER A 146 -12.47 -1.13 0.54
C SER A 146 -13.47 -2.22 0.97
N GLU A 147 -13.69 -3.24 0.14
CA GLU A 147 -14.56 -4.37 0.47
C GLU A 147 -14.05 -5.19 1.67
N THR A 148 -12.74 -5.43 1.72
CA THR A 148 -12.09 -6.16 2.82
C THR A 148 -12.26 -5.43 4.15
N ILE A 149 -12.10 -4.11 4.13
CA ILE A 149 -12.28 -3.24 5.29
C ILE A 149 -13.75 -3.20 5.72
N LEU A 150 -14.70 -3.08 4.79
CA LEU A 150 -16.13 -3.13 5.12
C LEU A 150 -16.52 -4.48 5.74
N LYS A 151 -15.98 -5.59 5.24
CA LYS A 151 -16.17 -6.92 5.86
C LYS A 151 -15.61 -6.99 7.28
N TYR A 152 -14.43 -6.41 7.51
CA TYR A 152 -13.84 -6.30 8.85
C TYR A 152 -14.75 -5.50 9.79
N ILE A 153 -15.21 -4.33 9.36
CA ILE A 153 -16.08 -3.45 10.16
C ILE A 153 -17.38 -4.16 10.50
N GLU A 154 -18.05 -4.76 9.52
CA GLU A 154 -19.29 -5.52 9.70
C GLU A 154 -19.13 -6.65 10.72
N LYS A 155 -18.09 -7.47 10.55
CA LYS A 155 -17.82 -8.60 11.44
C LYS A 155 -17.59 -8.17 12.89
N ASN A 156 -16.85 -7.07 13.10
CA ASN A 156 -16.52 -6.61 14.44
C ASN A 156 -17.65 -5.77 15.07
N SER A 157 -18.49 -5.14 14.27
CA SER A 157 -19.64 -4.35 14.74
C SER A 157 -20.72 -5.15 15.44
N ALA A 158 -20.91 -6.41 15.04
CA ALA A 158 -21.86 -7.31 15.68
C ALA A 158 -21.37 -7.87 17.02
N SER A 159 -20.05 -7.89 17.26
CA SER A 159 -19.44 -8.60 18.39
C SER A 159 -18.92 -7.70 19.51
N SER A 160 -18.71 -6.40 19.26
CA SER A 160 -18.02 -5.52 20.21
C SER A 160 -18.92 -4.39 20.71
N ARG A 161 -19.03 -4.25 22.05
CA ARG A 161 -19.67 -3.11 22.77
C ARG A 161 -19.01 -1.75 22.45
N VAL A 162 -17.93 -1.73 21.67
CA VAL A 162 -17.22 -0.50 21.25
C VAL A 162 -17.92 0.15 20.05
N TYR A 163 -18.46 -0.63 19.11
CA TYR A 163 -19.17 -0.10 17.94
C TYR A 163 -20.56 0.43 18.26
N SER A 164 -21.11 0.08 19.44
CA SER A 164 -22.35 0.65 19.96
C SER A 164 -22.16 2.01 20.65
N LYS A 165 -20.95 2.58 20.64
CA LYS A 165 -20.73 3.95 21.12
C LYS A 165 -21.00 4.93 19.99
N LYS A 166 -21.91 5.88 20.24
CA LYS A 166 -22.28 6.99 19.33
C LYS A 166 -21.07 7.66 18.65
N GLU A 167 -19.98 7.87 19.39
CA GLU A 167 -18.73 8.48 18.89
C GLU A 167 -18.15 7.75 17.66
N TYR A 168 -18.25 6.42 17.63
CA TYR A 168 -17.74 5.61 16.52
C TYR A 168 -18.66 5.67 15.29
N TYR A 169 -19.97 5.69 15.54
CA TYR A 169 -20.99 5.84 14.50
C TYR A 169 -20.88 7.19 13.80
N GLU A 170 -20.77 8.28 14.56
CA GLU A 170 -20.60 9.64 14.03
C GLU A 170 -19.34 9.77 13.15
N GLY A 171 -18.20 9.23 13.61
CA GLY A 171 -16.96 9.21 12.82
C GLY A 171 -17.11 8.41 11.51
N PHE A 172 -17.81 7.27 11.56
CA PHE A 172 -18.09 6.48 10.36
C PHE A 172 -19.01 7.21 9.37
N LEU A 173 -20.06 7.86 9.87
CA LEU A 173 -20.96 8.66 9.04
C LEU A 173 -20.23 9.82 8.35
N GLN A 174 -19.33 10.49 9.06
CA GLN A 174 -18.53 11.58 8.51
C GLN A 174 -17.59 11.08 7.39
N HIS A 175 -17.02 9.89 7.54
CA HIS A 175 -16.06 9.32 6.57
C HIS A 175 -16.73 8.65 5.36
N ILE A 176 -17.97 8.17 5.50
CA ILE A 176 -18.75 7.68 4.36
C ILE A 176 -19.12 8.80 3.38
N ARG A 177 -19.01 10.07 3.80
CA ARG A 177 -19.52 11.22 3.03
C ARG A 177 -21.00 10.99 2.69
N LEU A 178 -21.84 10.82 3.71
CA LEU A 178 -23.31 10.75 3.52
C LEU A 178 -23.82 11.95 2.70
N ASP A 179 -23.11 13.07 2.77
CA ASP A 179 -23.27 14.31 2.02
C ASP A 179 -23.01 14.18 0.50
N LEU A 180 -22.35 13.10 0.03
CA LEU A 180 -22.21 12.76 -1.40
C LEU A 180 -23.20 11.68 -1.86
N LEU A 181 -24.00 11.16 -0.95
CA LEU A 181 -25.04 10.20 -1.26
C LEU A 181 -26.34 10.99 -1.47
N ASP A 182 -26.63 11.35 -2.71
CA ASP A 182 -27.95 11.83 -3.14
C ASP A 182 -28.98 10.68 -3.12
N PHE A 183 -29.10 9.99 -1.98
CA PHE A 183 -30.03 8.88 -1.80
C PHE A 183 -31.20 9.33 -0.94
N PRO A 184 -32.45 9.16 -1.41
CA PRO A 184 -33.67 9.32 -0.61
C PRO A 184 -33.59 8.59 0.75
N ASP A 185 -32.87 7.47 0.79
CA ASP A 185 -32.64 6.62 1.96
C ASP A 185 -31.90 7.34 3.11
N ILE A 186 -31.14 8.41 2.86
CA ILE A 186 -30.39 9.13 3.92
C ILE A 186 -31.26 10.16 4.63
N GLN A 187 -32.25 10.71 3.93
CA GLN A 187 -33.29 11.52 4.56
C GLN A 187 -34.15 10.62 5.48
N GLU A 188 -34.36 9.34 5.14
CA GLU A 188 -34.93 8.37 6.08
C GLU A 188 -34.01 8.14 7.29
N ILE A 189 -32.71 7.84 7.09
CA ILE A 189 -31.75 7.65 8.20
C ILE A 189 -31.72 8.86 9.16
N ARG A 190 -31.77 10.09 8.63
CA ARG A 190 -31.74 11.33 9.43
C ARG A 190 -33.07 11.64 10.14
N ASN A 191 -34.20 11.15 9.63
CA ASN A 191 -35.53 11.42 10.19
C ASN A 191 -36.06 10.31 11.12
N TYR A 192 -35.36 9.18 11.25
CA TYR A 192 -35.78 8.07 12.09
C TYR A 192 -35.07 8.08 13.45
N ASP A 193 -35.70 8.72 14.43
CA ASP A 193 -35.28 8.84 15.84
C ASP A 193 -35.41 7.52 16.65
N LEU A 194 -35.44 6.35 15.98
CA LEU A 194 -35.97 5.10 16.56
C LEU A 194 -35.21 3.80 16.26
N PHE A 195 -34.12 3.83 15.50
CA PHE A 195 -33.28 2.65 15.32
C PHE A 195 -32.13 2.64 16.33
N SER A 196 -31.85 1.48 16.92
CA SER A 196 -30.63 1.34 17.73
C SER A 196 -29.41 1.76 16.91
N ASP A 197 -28.38 2.36 17.52
CA ASP A 197 -27.14 2.79 16.85
C ASP A 197 -26.56 1.68 15.92
N GLN A 198 -26.86 0.41 16.20
CA GLN A 198 -26.47 -0.75 15.42
C GLN A 198 -27.19 -0.90 14.06
N GLU A 199 -28.49 -0.62 13.98
CA GLU A 199 -29.25 -0.77 12.72
C GLU A 199 -28.90 0.32 11.72
N LEU A 200 -28.77 1.56 12.20
CA LEU A 200 -28.25 2.68 11.42
C LEU A 200 -26.85 2.38 10.86
N PHE A 201 -25.98 1.79 11.68
CA PHE A 201 -24.63 1.40 11.27
C PHE A 201 -24.65 0.31 10.19
N ARG A 202 -25.51 -0.70 10.32
CA ARG A 202 -25.69 -1.75 9.30
C ARG A 202 -26.19 -1.17 7.98
N THR A 203 -27.17 -0.27 8.02
CA THR A 203 -27.69 0.41 6.84
C THR A 203 -26.59 1.23 6.15
N ALA A 204 -25.80 1.98 6.92
CA ALA A 204 -24.65 2.74 6.39
C ALA A 204 -23.60 1.84 5.73
N ILE A 205 -23.26 0.68 6.32
CA ILE A 205 -22.39 -0.32 5.68
C ILE A 205 -23.00 -0.83 4.37
N GLY A 206 -24.30 -1.13 4.36
CA GLY A 206 -25.01 -1.58 3.17
C GLY A 206 -24.93 -0.58 2.02
N LEU A 207 -25.16 0.70 2.31
CA LEU A 207 -25.00 1.80 1.36
C LEU A 207 -23.56 1.96 0.89
N ALA A 208 -22.58 1.89 1.81
CA ALA A 208 -21.17 1.98 1.47
C ALA A 208 -20.75 0.86 0.48
N LYS A 209 -21.22 -0.38 0.70
CA LYS A 209 -21.03 -1.51 -0.22
C LYS A 209 -21.64 -1.23 -1.59
N LYS A 210 -22.91 -0.78 -1.65
CA LYS A 210 -23.63 -0.46 -2.90
C LYS A 210 -22.90 0.60 -3.72
N ASN A 211 -22.35 1.63 -3.07
CA ASN A 211 -21.64 2.73 -3.73
C ASN A 211 -20.19 2.40 -4.11
N SER A 212 -19.51 1.45 -3.46
CA SER A 212 -18.22 0.94 -3.96
C SER A 212 -18.31 0.36 -5.37
N PHE A 213 -19.49 -0.12 -5.80
CA PHE A 213 -19.73 -0.61 -7.17
C PHE A 213 -20.02 0.50 -8.19
N GLN A 214 -20.24 1.75 -7.76
CA GLN A 214 -20.64 2.86 -8.65
C GLN A 214 -19.55 3.92 -8.83
N LEU A 215 -18.43 3.86 -8.10
CA LEU A 215 -17.34 4.80 -8.30
C LEU A 215 -16.75 4.63 -9.71
N PRO A 216 -16.69 5.70 -10.53
CA PRO A 216 -16.08 5.60 -11.84
C PRO A 216 -14.63 5.19 -11.65
N THR A 217 -14.22 4.13 -12.33
CA THR A 217 -12.83 3.74 -12.52
C THR A 217 -12.13 4.85 -13.31
N LYS A 218 -11.81 5.98 -12.67
CA LYS A 218 -10.84 6.91 -13.23
C LYS A 218 -9.52 6.17 -13.22
N THR A 219 -9.14 5.74 -14.41
CA THR A 219 -7.89 5.06 -14.75
C THR A 219 -6.74 5.76 -14.02
N ARG A 220 -6.11 5.02 -13.10
CA ARG A 220 -4.97 5.46 -12.27
C ARG A 220 -3.73 5.88 -13.09
N ALA A 221 -3.78 5.72 -14.41
CA ALA A 221 -2.69 6.04 -15.34
C ALA A 221 -2.47 7.55 -15.55
N ASP A 222 -3.51 8.39 -15.38
CA ASP A 222 -3.41 9.79 -15.83
C ASP A 222 -2.84 10.75 -14.77
N ASN A 223 -2.86 10.38 -13.48
CA ASN A 223 -2.44 11.27 -12.39
C ASN A 223 -0.98 11.09 -11.94
N LEU A 224 -0.24 10.13 -12.49
CA LEU A 224 1.19 9.92 -12.17
C LEU A 224 2.15 10.46 -13.24
N ILE A 225 1.63 10.99 -14.36
CA ILE A 225 2.46 11.50 -15.47
C ILE A 225 2.78 13.01 -15.34
N LEU A 226 2.14 13.76 -14.44
CA LEU A 226 2.25 15.22 -14.39
C LEU A 226 3.32 15.82 -13.45
N THR A 227 4.41 15.13 -13.14
CA THR A 227 5.52 15.74 -12.36
C THR A 227 6.94 15.54 -12.92
N LEU A 228 7.09 15.16 -14.19
CA LEU A 228 8.41 15.09 -14.83
C LEU A 228 8.57 15.95 -16.10
N ASP A 229 7.78 17.02 -16.23
CA ASP A 229 8.08 18.09 -17.17
C ASP A 229 7.89 19.44 -16.49
N HIS A 230 8.99 19.95 -15.95
CA HIS A 230 9.44 21.35 -16.03
C HIS A 230 10.54 21.57 -14.99
N ASN A 231 11.79 21.44 -15.43
CA ASN A 231 12.76 22.53 -15.28
C ASN A 231 13.88 22.34 -16.30
N LYS A 232 14.03 23.36 -17.13
CA LYS A 232 15.18 23.63 -17.98
C LYS A 232 16.45 23.79 -17.16
#